data_AF-A0AAU3YUJ9-F1
#
_entry.id   AF-A0AAU3YUJ9-F1
#
_cell.length_a   1.000
_cell.length_b   1.000
_cell.length_c   1.000
_cell.angle_alpha   90.00
_cell.angle_beta   90.00
_cell.angle_gamma   90.00
#
_symmetry.space_group_name_H-M   'P 1'
#
loop_
_entity.id
_entity.type
_entity.pdbx_description
1 polymer ?
#
loop_
_entity_poly.entity_id
_entity_poly.type
_entity_poly.pdbx_seq_one_letter_code
_entity_poly.pdbx_strand_id
1 'polypeptide(L)'
;MPNIELAAGIRARIVPETHMPSGPARRFYQGAWMGGVDTLYPDADLTAPVHRHTTLDVAGYAAHLSGHVITVDTHGTVGPIAYLPDNPPRTRADEVRLDEAARRALDLNRPDASWLFASSRADGQVLAALAQLADGADRIDRAAAEGRIIWPEHTDADDA
;
A
#
# COMPACT_ATOMS: atom_id res chain seq x y z
N MET A 1 -6.37 3.03 16.56
CA MET A 1 -5.79 4.28 16.04
C MET A 1 -4.72 3.88 15.04
N PRO A 2 -4.72 4.42 13.80
CA PRO A 2 -3.80 4.00 12.77
C PRO A 2 -2.33 4.08 13.18
N ASN A 3 -1.52 3.16 12.64
CA ASN A 3 -0.09 3.13 12.91
C ASN A 3 0.65 4.23 12.14
N ILE A 4 0.85 5.36 12.81
CA ILE A 4 1.45 6.59 12.26
C ILE A 4 2.86 6.35 11.69
N GLU A 5 3.72 5.69 12.47
CA GLU A 5 5.12 5.44 12.08
C GLU A 5 5.20 4.55 10.85
N LEU A 6 4.36 3.51 10.81
CA LEU A 6 4.29 2.61 9.67
C LEU A 6 3.78 3.35 8.43
N ALA A 7 2.71 4.16 8.55
CA ALA A 7 2.20 4.95 7.44
C ALA A 7 3.26 5.92 6.87
N ALA A 8 4.02 6.59 7.74
CA ALA A 8 5.13 7.45 7.36
C ALA A 8 6.26 6.67 6.66
N GLY A 9 6.61 5.50 7.20
CA GLY A 9 7.63 4.61 6.64
C GLY A 9 7.28 4.11 5.23
N ILE A 10 6.03 3.67 5.02
CA ILE A 10 5.53 3.25 3.70
C ILE A 10 5.60 4.43 2.72
N ARG A 11 5.10 5.61 3.13
CA ARG A 11 5.13 6.83 2.30
C ARG A 11 6.54 7.18 1.86
N ALA A 12 7.51 7.13 2.77
CA ALA A 12 8.91 7.45 2.50
C ALA A 12 9.57 6.48 1.51
N ARG A 13 9.08 5.23 1.39
CA ARG A 13 9.59 4.25 0.42
C ARG A 13 8.94 4.37 -0.96
N ILE A 14 7.67 4.75 -0.99
CA ILE A 14 6.94 5.02 -2.24
C ILE A 14 7.46 6.29 -2.93
N VAL A 15 7.74 7.37 -2.20
CA VAL A 15 8.12 8.67 -2.78
C VAL A 15 9.36 8.60 -3.70
N PRO A 16 10.46 7.92 -3.35
CA PRO A 16 11.60 7.75 -4.25
C PRO A 16 11.28 6.99 -5.54
N GLU A 17 10.37 6.01 -5.50
CA GLU A 17 9.99 5.21 -6.68
C GLU A 17 9.20 6.02 -7.71
N THR A 18 8.45 7.04 -7.27
CA THR A 18 7.66 7.91 -8.15
C THR A 18 8.48 9.02 -8.82
N HIS A 19 9.72 9.27 -8.39
CA HIS A 19 10.61 10.32 -8.94
C HIS A 19 11.56 9.84 -10.06
N MET A 20 11.44 8.58 -10.52
CA MET A 20 12.16 8.09 -11.70
C MET A 20 11.68 8.79 -12.98
N PRO A 21 12.58 9.21 -13.89
CA PRO A 21 12.20 9.97 -15.07
C PRO A 21 11.45 9.10 -16.09
N SER A 22 10.25 9.56 -16.45
CA SER A 22 9.58 9.35 -17.74
C SER A 22 9.10 7.93 -18.09
N GLY A 23 7.93 7.56 -17.54
CA GLY A 23 7.04 6.52 -18.08
C GLY A 23 5.58 6.89 -17.76
N PRO A 24 4.57 6.37 -18.51
CA PRO A 24 3.16 6.66 -18.22
C PRO A 24 2.88 6.37 -16.75
N ALA A 25 2.15 7.27 -16.09
CA ALA A 25 1.82 7.25 -14.66
C ALA A 25 1.84 5.81 -14.13
N ARG A 26 2.91 5.45 -13.42
CA ARG A 26 3.11 4.07 -12.93
C ARG A 26 2.08 3.83 -11.85
N ARG A 27 0.86 3.46 -12.25
CA ARG A 27 -0.13 2.92 -11.33
C ARG A 27 0.57 1.86 -10.51
N PHE A 28 0.41 1.89 -9.19
CA PHE A 28 0.73 0.75 -8.35
C PHE A 28 0.15 -0.52 -8.96
N TYR A 29 1.00 -1.33 -9.59
CA TYR A 29 0.57 -2.59 -10.16
C TYR A 29 0.50 -3.60 -9.01
N GLN A 30 -0.61 -3.52 -8.26
CA GLN A 30 -0.88 -4.37 -7.08
C GLN A 30 -0.84 -5.87 -7.40
N GLY A 31 -0.93 -6.25 -8.68
CA GLY A 31 -0.88 -7.65 -9.10
C GLY A 31 0.52 -8.28 -9.14
N ALA A 32 1.63 -7.51 -9.11
CA ALA A 32 2.98 -8.05 -9.29
C ALA A 32 3.87 -7.97 -8.05
N TRP A 33 3.28 -8.07 -6.85
CA TRP A 33 4.04 -8.03 -5.59
C TRP A 33 5.23 -8.99 -5.58
N MET A 34 5.00 -10.22 -6.03
CA MET A 34 5.99 -11.31 -6.07
C MET A 34 6.64 -11.49 -7.45
N GLY A 35 6.61 -10.47 -8.31
CA GLY A 35 7.18 -10.54 -9.65
C GLY A 35 8.68 -10.84 -9.63
N GLY A 36 9.06 -12.12 -9.74
CA GLY A 36 10.46 -12.56 -9.77
C GLY A 36 11.02 -13.09 -8.44
N VAL A 37 10.21 -13.19 -7.37
CA VAL A 37 10.63 -13.73 -6.06
C VAL A 37 9.47 -14.51 -5.43
N ASP A 38 9.72 -15.72 -4.94
CA ASP A 38 8.68 -16.57 -4.32
C ASP A 38 8.46 -16.29 -2.82
N THR A 39 9.47 -15.73 -2.14
CA THR A 39 9.38 -15.34 -0.72
C THR A 39 10.21 -14.09 -0.44
N LEU A 40 9.59 -13.12 0.25
CA LEU A 40 10.24 -11.91 0.73
C LEU A 40 10.33 -11.97 2.26
N TYR A 41 11.55 -11.98 2.79
CA TYR A 41 11.81 -11.98 4.23
C TYR A 41 11.86 -10.56 4.79
N PRO A 42 11.53 -10.34 6.08
CA PRO A 42 11.46 -9.02 6.70
C PRO A 42 12.74 -8.17 6.59
N ASP A 43 13.90 -8.82 6.56
CA ASP A 43 15.22 -8.20 6.48
C ASP A 43 15.71 -8.00 5.05
N ALA A 44 14.91 -8.39 4.04
CA ALA A 44 15.27 -8.18 2.65
C ALA A 44 15.45 -6.69 2.33
N ASP A 45 16.57 -6.38 1.68
CA ASP A 45 16.81 -5.05 1.13
C ASP A 45 15.89 -4.81 -0.07
N LEU A 46 14.79 -4.09 0.17
CA LEU A 46 13.82 -3.71 -0.87
C LEU A 46 14.44 -2.91 -2.03
N THR A 47 15.67 -2.41 -1.89
CA THR A 47 16.39 -1.71 -2.96
C THR A 47 17.30 -2.61 -3.79
N ALA A 48 17.43 -3.90 -3.45
CA ALA A 48 18.25 -4.85 -4.17
C ALA A 48 17.72 -5.05 -5.62
N PRO A 49 18.59 -5.32 -6.62
CA PRO A 49 18.19 -5.42 -8.03
C PRO A 49 17.02 -6.38 -8.30
N VAL A 50 16.91 -7.46 -7.53
CA VAL A 50 15.81 -8.43 -7.66
C VAL A 50 14.44 -7.85 -7.28
N HIS A 51 14.41 -6.78 -6.47
CA HIS A 51 13.21 -6.05 -6.05
C HIS A 51 13.03 -4.72 -6.80
N ARG A 52 14.03 -4.22 -7.55
CA ARG A 52 13.98 -2.94 -8.29
C ARG A 52 12.93 -2.87 -9.42
N HIS A 53 12.23 -3.98 -9.67
CA HIS A 53 11.16 -4.07 -10.67
C HIS A 53 9.84 -4.59 -10.10
N THR A 54 9.81 -5.00 -8.82
CA THR A 54 8.56 -5.26 -8.12
C THR A 54 7.95 -3.90 -7.79
N THR A 55 6.80 -3.58 -8.38
CA THR A 55 6.04 -2.40 -7.94
C THR A 55 5.45 -2.75 -6.58
N LEU A 56 5.98 -2.17 -5.50
CA LEU A 56 5.56 -2.48 -4.14
C LEU A 56 4.27 -1.69 -3.84
N ASP A 57 3.14 -2.40 -3.78
CA ASP A 57 1.87 -1.87 -3.25
C ASP A 57 1.91 -1.46 -1.75
N VAL A 58 0.86 -0.83 -1.25
CA VAL A 58 0.80 -0.40 0.15
C VAL A 58 0.72 -1.59 1.11
N ALA A 59 0.01 -2.66 0.74
CA ALA A 59 -0.28 -3.77 1.62
C ALA A 59 0.98 -4.57 1.92
N GLY A 60 1.78 -4.89 0.92
CA GLY A 60 3.02 -5.60 1.18
C GLY A 60 4.11 -4.72 1.79
N TYR A 61 4.11 -3.40 1.55
CA TYR A 61 5.02 -2.50 2.27
C TYR A 61 4.65 -2.51 3.76
N ALA A 62 3.36 -2.45 4.08
CA ALA A 62 2.88 -2.54 5.44
C ALA A 62 3.26 -3.87 6.10
N ALA A 63 3.05 -5.00 5.41
CA ALA A 63 3.40 -6.31 5.93
C ALA A 63 4.92 -6.47 6.15
N HIS A 64 5.73 -6.14 5.15
CA HIS A 64 7.19 -6.24 5.19
C HIS A 64 7.79 -5.40 6.31
N LEU A 65 7.44 -4.11 6.36
CA LEU A 65 7.95 -3.19 7.38
C LEU A 65 7.47 -3.53 8.79
N SER A 66 6.39 -4.32 8.90
CA SER A 66 5.88 -4.84 10.18
C SER A 66 6.45 -6.20 10.55
N GLY A 67 7.49 -6.67 9.86
CA GLY A 67 8.19 -7.90 10.22
C GLY A 67 7.59 -9.18 9.65
N HIS A 68 6.69 -9.11 8.66
CA HIS A 68 6.10 -10.31 8.06
C HIS A 68 6.97 -10.86 6.94
N VAL A 69 7.07 -12.18 6.86
CA VAL A 69 7.45 -12.90 5.66
C VAL A 69 6.26 -12.88 4.71
N ILE A 70 6.50 -12.54 3.44
CA ILE A 70 5.50 -12.56 2.38
C ILE A 70 5.83 -13.69 1.41
N THR A 71 4.89 -14.57 1.12
CA THR A 71 5.09 -15.66 0.16
C THR A 71 3.92 -15.74 -0.80
N VAL A 72 4.20 -16.15 -2.05
CA VAL A 72 3.13 -16.65 -2.93
C VAL A 72 2.65 -17.97 -2.35
N ASP A 73 1.33 -18.13 -2.26
CA ASP A 73 0.74 -19.32 -1.65
C ASP A 73 1.13 -20.59 -2.41
N THR A 74 1.67 -21.58 -1.68
CA THR A 74 1.99 -22.93 -2.17
C THR A 74 0.76 -23.81 -2.37
N HIS A 75 -0.42 -23.43 -1.86
CA HIS A 75 -1.67 -24.21 -1.85
C HIS A 75 -2.78 -23.66 -2.77
N GLY A 76 -2.47 -22.72 -3.66
CA GLY A 76 -3.34 -22.32 -4.78
C GLY A 76 -4.38 -21.24 -4.48
N THR A 77 -4.16 -20.41 -3.46
CA THR A 77 -4.95 -19.21 -3.19
C THR A 77 -4.56 -18.10 -4.15
N VAL A 78 -5.56 -17.31 -4.58
CA VAL A 78 -5.48 -16.32 -5.67
C VAL A 78 -4.57 -15.10 -5.35
N GLY A 79 -3.77 -15.12 -4.28
CA GLY A 79 -2.90 -14.01 -3.91
C GLY A 79 -1.88 -14.34 -2.81
N PRO A 80 -0.92 -13.43 -2.55
CA PRO A 80 0.13 -13.62 -1.56
C PRO A 80 -0.42 -13.70 -0.12
N ILE A 81 0.28 -14.46 0.71
CA ILE A 81 0.03 -14.58 2.15
C ILE A 81 1.17 -13.94 2.94
N ALA A 82 0.89 -13.52 4.16
CA ALA A 82 1.86 -12.93 5.08
C ALA A 82 1.80 -13.63 6.44
N TYR A 83 2.97 -13.87 7.05
CA TYR A 83 3.08 -14.50 8.36
C TYR A 83 4.30 -13.97 9.13
N LEU A 84 4.28 -14.08 10.46
CA LEU A 84 5.44 -13.73 11.27
C LEU A 84 6.45 -14.88 11.28
N PRO A 85 7.77 -14.63 11.20
CA PRO A 85 8.79 -15.69 11.13
C PRO A 85 8.72 -16.74 12.23
N ASP A 86 8.30 -16.34 13.44
CA ASP A 86 8.14 -17.20 14.62
C ASP A 86 6.83 -17.99 14.63
N ASN A 87 5.90 -17.65 13.73
CA ASN A 87 4.60 -18.30 13.58
C ASN A 87 4.28 -18.58 12.10
N PRO A 88 5.03 -19.46 11.43
CA PRO A 88 4.74 -19.85 10.06
C PRO A 88 3.42 -20.62 9.98
N PRO A 89 2.63 -20.44 8.90
CA PRO A 89 1.38 -21.15 8.72
C PRO A 89 1.65 -22.66 8.63
N ARG A 90 0.94 -23.45 9.43
CA ARG A 90 1.08 -24.92 9.46
C ARG A 90 -0.02 -25.60 8.65
N THR A 91 -1.15 -24.93 8.53
CA THR A 91 -2.30 -25.37 7.78
C THR A 91 -2.87 -24.21 6.96
N ARG A 92 -3.71 -24.52 5.98
CA ARG A 92 -4.42 -23.51 5.19
C ARG A 92 -5.28 -22.58 6.05
N ALA A 93 -5.76 -23.04 7.21
CA ALA A 93 -6.56 -22.22 8.11
C ALA A 93 -5.72 -21.12 8.82
N ASP A 94 -4.40 -21.29 8.86
CA ASP A 94 -3.47 -20.35 9.50
C ASP A 94 -2.97 -19.28 8.51
N GLU A 95 -3.27 -19.43 7.22
CA GLU A 95 -2.86 -18.50 6.18
C GLU A 95 -3.61 -17.16 6.33
N VAL A 96 -2.85 -16.09 6.55
CA VAL A 96 -3.37 -14.72 6.56
C VAL A 96 -3.08 -14.09 5.21
N ARG A 97 -4.13 -13.61 4.54
CA ARG A 97 -3.97 -12.86 3.29
C ARG A 97 -3.18 -11.57 3.54
N LEU A 98 -2.37 -11.21 2.56
CA LEU A 98 -1.51 -10.02 2.64
C LEU A 98 -2.28 -8.75 3.03
N ASP A 99 -3.44 -8.52 2.42
CA ASP A 99 -4.30 -7.36 2.68
C ASP A 99 -4.82 -7.31 4.12
N GLU A 100 -5.20 -8.47 4.68
CA GLU A 100 -5.66 -8.56 6.06
C GLU A 100 -4.50 -8.38 7.06
N ALA A 101 -3.30 -8.91 6.77
CA ALA A 101 -2.12 -8.66 7.59
C ALA A 101 -1.74 -7.17 7.57
N ALA A 102 -1.70 -6.57 6.40
CA ALA A 102 -1.45 -5.14 6.20
C ALA A 102 -2.47 -4.25 6.92
N ARG A 103 -3.75 -4.59 6.81
CA ARG A 103 -4.83 -3.88 7.51
C ARG A 103 -4.59 -3.86 9.01
N ARG A 104 -4.22 -5.01 9.60
CA ARG A 104 -3.94 -5.13 11.04
C ARG A 104 -2.69 -4.34 11.42
N ALA A 105 -1.63 -4.42 10.61
CA ALA A 105 -0.39 -3.71 10.84
C ALA A 105 -0.57 -2.18 10.85
N LEU A 106 -1.38 -1.65 9.93
CA LEU A 106 -1.72 -0.23 9.84
C LEU A 106 -2.84 0.20 10.82
N ASP A 107 -3.42 -0.74 11.56
CA ASP A 107 -4.62 -0.56 12.40
C ASP A 107 -5.77 0.16 11.68
N LEU A 108 -6.07 -0.30 10.45
CA LEU A 108 -7.14 0.25 9.63
C LEU A 108 -8.45 -0.51 9.83
N ASN A 109 -9.56 0.24 9.80
CA ASN A 109 -10.87 -0.35 9.61
C ASN A 109 -11.00 -0.94 8.19
N ARG A 110 -11.95 -1.87 7.99
CA ARG A 110 -12.14 -2.54 6.69
C ARG A 110 -12.43 -1.56 5.54
N PRO A 111 -13.30 -0.55 5.69
CA PRO A 111 -13.54 0.43 4.62
C PRO A 111 -12.28 1.18 4.16
N ASP A 112 -11.44 1.62 5.08
CA ASP A 112 -10.24 2.41 4.76
C ASP A 112 -9.15 1.54 4.15
N ALA A 113 -8.97 0.33 4.66
CA ALA A 113 -8.10 -0.66 4.03
C ALA A 113 -8.57 -1.03 2.61
N SER A 114 -9.87 -1.27 2.43
CA SER A 114 -10.42 -1.59 1.10
C SER A 114 -10.24 -0.45 0.10
N TRP A 115 -10.29 0.80 0.56
CA TRP A 115 -10.06 1.95 -0.32
C TRP A 115 -8.56 2.12 -0.62
N LEU A 116 -7.71 2.04 0.40
CA LEU A 116 -6.26 2.24 0.29
C LEU A 116 -5.58 1.14 -0.53
N PHE A 117 -6.02 -0.11 -0.38
CA PHE A 117 -5.47 -1.27 -1.08
C PHE A 117 -6.16 -1.56 -2.41
N ALA A 118 -6.95 -0.63 -2.98
CA ALA A 118 -7.60 -0.86 -4.27
C ALA A 118 -6.66 -0.63 -5.47
N SER A 119 -6.65 -1.56 -6.43
CA SER A 119 -5.71 -1.55 -7.58
C SER A 119 -5.97 -0.43 -8.58
N SER A 120 -7.12 0.21 -8.48
CA SER A 120 -7.50 1.36 -9.29
C SER A 120 -6.97 2.69 -8.75
N ARG A 121 -6.31 2.72 -7.58
CA ARG A 121 -5.84 3.97 -6.96
C ARG A 121 -4.63 4.54 -7.68
N ALA A 122 -4.64 5.86 -7.85
CA ALA A 122 -3.49 6.60 -8.38
C ALA A 122 -2.49 6.92 -7.26
N ASP A 123 -1.22 7.08 -7.62
CA ASP A 123 -0.15 7.22 -6.63
C ASP A 123 -0.31 8.44 -5.73
N GLY A 124 -0.74 9.57 -6.30
CA GLY A 124 -1.03 10.78 -5.54
C GLY A 124 -2.13 10.57 -4.49
N GLN A 125 -3.12 9.73 -4.78
CA GLN A 125 -4.22 9.43 -3.84
C GLN A 125 -3.72 8.57 -2.68
N VAL A 126 -2.91 7.56 -2.98
CA VAL A 126 -2.27 6.70 -1.98
C VAL A 126 -1.33 7.52 -1.10
N LEU A 127 -0.47 8.36 -1.70
CA LEU A 127 0.47 9.21 -0.98
C LEU A 127 -0.24 10.24 -0.10
N ALA A 128 -1.35 10.82 -0.56
CA ALA A 128 -2.16 11.74 0.24
C ALA A 128 -2.83 11.03 1.42
N ALA A 129 -3.40 9.83 1.21
CA ALA A 129 -3.99 9.05 2.28
C ALA A 129 -2.95 8.60 3.32
N LEU A 130 -1.78 8.15 2.88
CA LEU A 130 -0.68 7.82 3.79
C LEU A 130 -0.17 9.04 4.56
N ALA A 131 -0.19 10.23 3.96
CA ALA A 131 0.15 11.48 4.66
C ALA A 131 -0.86 11.77 5.78
N GLN A 132 -2.17 11.68 5.50
CA GLN A 132 -3.20 11.86 6.52
C GLN A 132 -2.99 10.90 7.70
N LEU A 133 -2.73 9.62 7.41
CA LEU A 133 -2.48 8.60 8.45
C LEU A 133 -1.19 8.89 9.23
N ALA A 134 -0.12 9.33 8.55
CA ALA A 134 1.14 9.73 9.18
C ALA A 134 1.00 11.01 10.02
N ASP A 135 0.02 11.87 9.72
CA ASP A 135 -0.30 13.06 10.49
C ASP A 135 -1.27 12.76 11.66
N GLY A 136 -1.62 11.48 11.88
CA GLY A 136 -2.45 11.02 12.99
C GLY A 136 -3.94 11.03 12.73
N ALA A 137 -4.38 11.08 11.46
CA ALA A 137 -5.80 10.95 11.15
C ALA A 137 -6.33 9.56 11.53
N ASP A 138 -7.45 9.51 12.26
CA ASP A 138 -8.11 8.25 12.63
C ASP A 138 -8.76 7.52 11.45
N ARG A 139 -9.01 8.23 10.34
CA ARG A 139 -9.66 7.72 9.12
C ARG A 139 -9.13 8.47 7.89
N ILE A 140 -9.24 7.82 6.73
CA ILE A 140 -8.87 8.42 5.45
C ILE A 140 -10.02 9.32 4.97
N ASP A 141 -9.76 10.62 4.83
CA ASP A 141 -10.59 11.54 4.04
C ASP A 141 -10.31 11.31 2.56
N ARG A 142 -11.20 10.53 1.95
CA ARG A 142 -11.13 10.12 0.54
C ARG A 142 -11.30 11.31 -0.40
N ALA A 143 -12.14 12.29 -0.06
CA ALA A 143 -12.34 13.45 -0.92
C ALA A 143 -11.10 14.35 -0.93
N ALA A 144 -10.45 14.51 0.22
CA ALA A 144 -9.16 15.19 0.30
C ALA A 144 -8.06 14.41 -0.44
N ALA A 145 -8.01 13.08 -0.27
CA ALA A 145 -6.99 12.23 -0.91
C ALA A 145 -7.17 12.12 -2.43
N GLU A 146 -8.42 12.12 -2.93
CA GLU A 146 -8.71 12.10 -4.36
C GLU A 146 -8.41 13.44 -5.04
N GLY A 147 -8.12 14.48 -4.24
CA GLY A 147 -8.04 15.86 -4.70
C GLY A 147 -9.43 16.27 -5.15
N ARG A 148 -10.21 16.90 -4.27
CA ARG A 148 -11.43 17.57 -4.69
C ARG A 148 -11.04 18.55 -5.81
N ILE A 149 -11.35 18.19 -7.06
CA ILE A 149 -11.49 19.16 -8.14
C ILE A 149 -12.67 20.01 -7.67
N ILE A 150 -12.38 21.06 -6.92
CA ILE A 150 -13.27 22.20 -6.85
C ILE A 150 -13.15 22.78 -8.25
N TRP A 151 -14.06 22.39 -9.15
CA TRP A 151 -14.35 23.25 -10.29
C TRP A 151 -14.73 24.59 -9.66
N PRO A 152 -14.00 25.69 -9.93
CA PRO A 152 -14.53 26.98 -9.55
C PRO A 152 -15.90 27.05 -10.22
N GLU A 153 -16.95 27.16 -9.40
CA GLU A 153 -18.25 27.56 -9.91
C GLU A 153 -17.98 28.81 -10.75
N HIS A 154 -18.34 28.74 -12.02
CA HIS A 154 -18.25 29.84 -12.96
C HIS A 154 -19.00 31.00 -12.29
N THR A 155 -18.24 31.88 -11.65
CA THR A 155 -18.79 33.15 -11.22
C THR A 155 -18.84 33.91 -12.52
N ASP A 156 -19.95 33.78 -13.24
CA ASP A 156 -20.35 34.76 -14.23
C ASP A 156 -20.62 36.05 -13.46
N ALA A 157 -19.53 36.72 -13.12
CA ALA A 157 -19.46 38.10 -12.70
C ALA A 157 -18.69 38.81 -13.82
N ASP A 158 -19.42 39.15 -14.87
CA ASP A 158 -19.27 40.38 -15.65
C ASP A 158 -20.72 40.79 -15.95
N ASP A 159 -21.29 41.70 -15.17
CA ASP A 159 -21.16 43.16 -15.25
C ASP A 159 -22.12 43.78 -16.29
N ALA A 160 -23.00 44.63 -15.75
CA ALA A 160 -23.60 45.85 -16.30
C ALA A 160 -24.49 45.79 -17.55
#